data_AF-A0A0P9HWG1-F1
#
_entry.id   AF-A0A0P9HWG1-F1
#
_cell.length_a   1.000
_cell.length_b   1.000
_cell.length_c   1.000
_cell.angle_alpha   90.00
_cell.angle_beta   90.00
_cell.angle_gamma   90.00
#
_symmetry.space_group_name_H-M   'P 1'
#
loop_
_entity.id
_entity.type
_entity.pdbx_description
1 polymer ?
#
loop_
_entity_poly.entity_id
_entity_poly.type
_entity_poly.pdbx_seq_one_letter_code
_entity_poly.pdbx_strand_id
1 'polypeptide(L)'
;MGYTTTKEYAELEWPVAILLAIVWAAYAAVFFGTIVKRRTRHIYVANWFYGAFIVVTGMLHIVNHISLPVSLFKSYSAYAGATDAMIQWWYGHNAVGFFLTTGFLGMMYYFVPKQAERPVYSYRLSIVHFWALITLYIWAGPHHLHYTALPDWAQSLGMVMSIILLVPSWGGMINGMMTLSGAWHKLRTDSVLRFLVVSLAFYGMSTFEGPMMAIKTVNSLSHYTDWTIGHVHAGALGWVAMITIGSVYHMIPKLYARPHMYSVSLINTHFWLATVGTVLYITSMWVNGITQGLMWRAVNDDGTLTYSFIETMQASHLGYIVRAIGGAIFTSGMLLMAYNVVRTIRASDPQAAESATRIAVAGAH
;
A
#
# COMPACT_ATOMS: atom_id res chain seq x y z
N MET A 1 -4.09 -25.75 -8.54
CA MET A 1 -3.84 -25.64 -9.99
C MET A 1 -2.40 -25.27 -10.33
N GLY A 2 -1.66 -24.50 -9.49
CA GLY A 2 -0.19 -24.37 -9.63
C GLY A 2 0.30 -23.53 -10.81
N TYR A 3 -0.60 -22.90 -11.55
CA TYR A 3 -0.27 -22.00 -12.66
C TYR A 3 0.30 -20.70 -12.13
N THR A 4 1.58 -20.46 -12.41
CA THR A 4 2.28 -19.23 -12.02
C THR A 4 3.38 -18.90 -13.02
N THR A 5 3.53 -17.62 -13.31
CA THR A 5 4.69 -17.05 -14.04
C THR A 5 5.96 -17.05 -13.19
N THR A 6 5.85 -17.32 -11.88
CA THR A 6 6.90 -17.21 -10.84
C THR A 6 7.42 -15.79 -10.57
N LYS A 7 6.79 -14.77 -11.17
CA LYS A 7 7.08 -13.36 -10.92
C LYS A 7 6.18 -12.83 -9.78
N GLU A 8 6.80 -12.27 -8.75
CA GLU A 8 6.08 -11.67 -7.62
C GLU A 8 5.12 -10.56 -8.09
N TYR A 9 3.89 -10.57 -7.58
CA TYR A 9 2.79 -9.67 -7.94
C TYR A 9 2.36 -9.71 -9.42
N ALA A 10 2.88 -10.67 -10.20
CA ALA A 10 2.58 -10.88 -11.62
C ALA A 10 2.41 -12.38 -11.91
N GLU A 11 1.93 -13.14 -10.93
CA GLU A 11 1.90 -14.61 -10.96
C GLU A 11 0.89 -15.16 -11.96
N LEU A 12 -0.13 -14.38 -12.32
CA LEU A 12 -1.23 -14.83 -13.16
C LEU A 12 -0.77 -14.99 -14.62
N GLU A 13 -1.06 -16.18 -15.18
CA GLU A 13 -0.68 -16.52 -16.55
C GLU A 13 -1.37 -15.62 -17.60
N TRP A 14 -0.79 -15.64 -18.81
CA TRP A 14 -1.05 -14.67 -19.86
C TRP A 14 -2.54 -14.41 -20.22
N PRO A 15 -3.50 -15.37 -20.19
CA PRO A 15 -4.89 -15.04 -20.51
C PRO A 15 -5.51 -14.12 -19.45
N VAL A 16 -5.17 -14.35 -18.18
CA VAL A 16 -5.66 -13.53 -17.07
C VAL A 16 -4.96 -12.18 -17.09
N ALA A 17 -3.67 -12.13 -17.43
CA ALA A 17 -2.97 -10.86 -17.63
C ALA A 17 -3.62 -10.00 -18.73
N ILE A 18 -4.03 -10.59 -19.87
CA ILE A 18 -4.77 -9.88 -20.93
C ILE A 18 -6.14 -9.41 -20.41
N LEU A 19 -6.89 -10.27 -19.72
CA LEU A 19 -8.18 -9.90 -19.14
C LEU A 19 -8.04 -8.70 -18.19
N LEU A 20 -7.05 -8.73 -17.31
CA LEU A 20 -6.76 -7.62 -16.39
C LEU A 20 -6.43 -6.33 -17.16
N ALA A 21 -5.64 -6.41 -18.24
CA ALA A 21 -5.34 -5.24 -19.06
C ALA A 21 -6.61 -4.64 -19.71
N ILE A 22 -7.53 -5.47 -20.20
CA ILE A 22 -8.81 -5.03 -20.77
C ILE A 22 -9.69 -4.38 -19.71
N VAL A 23 -9.84 -5.01 -18.54
CA VAL A 23 -10.61 -4.46 -17.41
C VAL A 23 -10.00 -3.14 -16.95
N TRP A 24 -8.67 -3.04 -16.90
CA TRP A 24 -7.96 -1.83 -16.52
C TRP A 24 -8.17 -0.69 -17.52
N ALA A 25 -8.17 -1.00 -18.82
CA ALA A 25 -8.48 -0.02 -19.87
C ALA A 25 -9.92 0.50 -19.75
N ALA A 26 -10.88 -0.39 -19.47
CA ALA A 26 -12.27 0.01 -19.20
C ALA A 26 -12.36 0.89 -17.94
N TYR A 27 -11.66 0.53 -16.86
CA TYR A 27 -11.59 1.34 -15.65
C TYR A 27 -10.99 2.74 -15.92
N ALA A 28 -9.91 2.81 -16.69
CA ALA A 28 -9.30 4.07 -17.09
C ALA A 28 -10.28 4.94 -17.89
N ALA A 29 -11.00 4.36 -18.87
CA ALA A 29 -12.00 5.07 -19.66
C ALA A 29 -13.13 5.64 -18.79
N VAL A 30 -13.62 4.87 -17.80
CA VAL A 30 -14.65 5.34 -16.86
C VAL A 30 -14.12 6.48 -15.99
N PHE A 31 -12.92 6.33 -15.41
CA PHE A 31 -12.35 7.33 -14.53
C PHE A 31 -12.04 8.65 -15.26
N PHE A 32 -11.30 8.59 -16.37
CA PHE A 32 -10.96 9.79 -17.13
C PHE A 32 -12.18 10.39 -17.84
N GLY A 33 -13.13 9.57 -18.31
CA GLY A 33 -14.41 10.04 -18.83
C GLY A 33 -15.21 10.83 -17.79
N THR A 34 -15.14 10.44 -16.51
CA THR A 34 -15.74 11.18 -15.39
C THR A 34 -15.03 12.52 -15.17
N ILE A 35 -13.70 12.58 -15.25
CA ILE A 35 -12.93 13.83 -15.15
C ILE A 35 -13.25 14.80 -16.29
N VAL A 36 -13.44 14.30 -17.51
CA VAL A 36 -13.80 15.12 -18.68
C VAL A 36 -15.16 15.79 -18.48
N LYS A 37 -16.13 15.06 -17.90
CA LYS A 37 -17.49 15.55 -17.63
C LYS A 37 -17.61 16.36 -16.33
N ARG A 38 -16.50 16.76 -15.70
CA ARG A 38 -16.51 17.53 -14.45
C ARG A 38 -17.19 18.89 -14.61
N ARG A 39 -17.75 19.41 -13.53
CA ARG A 39 -18.36 20.76 -13.48
C ARG A 39 -17.37 21.85 -13.06
N THR A 40 -16.37 21.51 -12.27
CA THR A 40 -15.37 22.46 -11.77
C THR A 40 -14.23 22.65 -12.77
N ARG A 41 -13.70 23.86 -12.88
CA ARG A 41 -12.53 24.13 -13.76
C ARG A 41 -11.32 23.31 -13.34
N HIS A 42 -11.03 23.28 -12.03
CA HIS A 42 -9.91 22.57 -11.45
C HIS A 42 -10.22 21.10 -11.17
N ILE A 43 -9.20 20.25 -11.35
CA ILE A 43 -9.21 18.85 -10.96
C ILE A 43 -8.59 18.77 -9.56
N TYR A 44 -9.30 18.17 -8.62
CA TYR A 44 -8.82 18.02 -7.25
C TYR A 44 -7.61 17.08 -7.17
N VAL A 45 -6.69 17.33 -6.23
CA VAL A 45 -5.39 16.63 -6.15
C VAL A 45 -5.55 15.12 -5.94
N ALA A 46 -6.60 14.66 -5.23
CA ALA A 46 -6.90 13.24 -5.13
C ALA A 46 -7.00 12.56 -6.51
N ASN A 47 -7.55 13.25 -7.50
CA ASN A 47 -7.69 12.73 -8.86
C ASN A 47 -6.38 12.76 -9.64
N TRP A 48 -5.40 13.59 -9.26
CA TRP A 48 -4.05 13.54 -9.82
C TRP A 48 -3.39 12.23 -9.41
N PHE A 49 -3.49 11.89 -8.13
CA PHE A 49 -3.02 10.62 -7.57
C PHE A 49 -3.71 9.41 -8.22
N TYR A 50 -5.04 9.39 -8.28
CA TYR A 50 -5.75 8.31 -8.96
C TYR A 50 -5.41 8.23 -10.46
N GLY A 51 -5.30 9.36 -11.16
CA GLY A 51 -4.93 9.38 -12.57
C GLY A 51 -3.53 8.79 -12.82
N ALA A 52 -2.54 9.20 -12.01
CA ALA A 52 -1.19 8.65 -12.08
C ALA A 52 -1.14 7.16 -11.74
N PHE A 53 -1.86 6.74 -10.69
CA PHE A 53 -2.05 5.34 -10.32
C PHE A 53 -2.56 4.51 -11.51
N ILE A 54 -3.63 4.96 -12.17
CA ILE A 54 -4.25 4.23 -13.29
C ILE A 54 -3.29 4.09 -14.46
N VAL A 55 -2.69 5.20 -14.90
CA VAL A 55 -1.85 5.25 -16.09
C VAL A 55 -0.58 4.43 -15.88
N VAL A 56 0.13 4.67 -14.78
CA VAL A 56 1.40 4.01 -14.53
C VAL A 56 1.19 2.52 -14.27
N THR A 57 0.21 2.13 -13.44
CA THR A 57 -0.07 0.70 -13.21
C THR A 57 -0.40 -0.05 -14.50
N GLY A 58 -1.17 0.57 -15.41
CA GLY A 58 -1.46 -0.02 -16.72
C GLY A 58 -0.19 -0.24 -17.55
N MET A 59 0.71 0.75 -17.59
CA MET A 59 2.00 0.64 -18.25
C MET A 59 2.87 -0.46 -17.63
N LEU A 60 3.00 -0.49 -16.30
CA LEU A 60 3.77 -1.51 -15.57
C LEU A 60 3.27 -2.92 -15.90
N HIS A 61 1.95 -3.11 -15.83
CA HIS A 61 1.31 -4.38 -16.12
C HIS A 61 1.64 -4.88 -17.52
N ILE A 62 1.49 -4.04 -18.54
CA ILE A 62 1.76 -4.42 -19.92
C ILE A 62 3.23 -4.82 -20.10
N VAL A 63 4.17 -4.02 -19.60
CA VAL A 63 5.60 -4.24 -19.81
C VAL A 63 6.11 -5.50 -19.09
N ASN A 64 5.73 -5.75 -17.84
CA ASN A 64 6.22 -6.92 -17.10
C ASN A 64 5.60 -8.25 -17.56
N HIS A 65 4.40 -8.21 -18.16
CA HIS A 65 3.70 -9.40 -18.65
C HIS A 65 3.99 -9.73 -20.12
N ILE A 66 4.91 -9.02 -20.80
CA ILE A 66 5.37 -9.43 -22.12
C ILE A 66 6.03 -10.80 -21.99
N SER A 67 5.42 -11.79 -22.62
CA SER A 67 5.77 -13.20 -22.48
C SER A 67 5.42 -13.97 -23.75
N LEU A 68 6.07 -15.11 -23.95
CA LEU A 68 5.77 -16.05 -25.02
C LEU A 68 4.81 -17.13 -24.47
N PRO A 69 3.55 -17.17 -24.94
CA PRO A 69 2.63 -18.25 -24.58
C PRO A 69 3.10 -19.60 -25.14
N VAL A 70 3.13 -20.63 -24.29
CA VAL A 70 3.44 -22.02 -24.67
C VAL A 70 2.18 -22.88 -24.65
N SER A 71 1.29 -22.63 -23.69
CA SER A 71 -0.03 -23.24 -23.62
C SER A 71 -1.03 -22.27 -22.99
N LEU A 72 -2.30 -22.64 -22.89
CA LEU A 72 -3.33 -21.76 -22.32
C LEU A 72 -2.99 -21.25 -20.92
N PHE A 73 -2.34 -22.08 -20.09
CA PHE A 73 -1.95 -21.71 -18.72
C PHE A 73 -0.43 -21.81 -18.52
N LYS A 74 0.35 -21.55 -19.57
CA LYS A 74 1.79 -21.44 -19.45
C LYS A 74 2.40 -20.44 -20.43
N SER A 75 3.26 -19.57 -19.90
CA SER A 75 4.10 -18.64 -20.66
C SER A 75 5.52 -18.58 -20.09
N TYR A 76 6.44 -18.07 -20.90
CA TYR A 76 7.81 -17.69 -20.48
C TYR A 76 8.01 -16.20 -20.64
N SER A 77 8.65 -15.55 -19.65
CA SER A 77 8.99 -14.12 -19.72
C SER A 77 9.74 -13.81 -21.02
N ALA A 78 9.45 -12.66 -21.63
CA ALA A 78 10.22 -12.17 -22.78
C ALA A 78 11.64 -11.72 -22.40
N TYR A 79 11.92 -11.64 -21.09
CA TYR A 79 13.21 -11.22 -20.55
C TYR A 79 13.85 -12.36 -19.75
N ALA A 80 15.16 -12.28 -19.51
CA ALA A 80 15.89 -13.24 -18.67
C ALA A 80 16.96 -12.55 -17.80
N GLY A 81 17.45 -13.27 -16.79
CA GLY A 81 18.60 -12.87 -15.97
C GLY A 81 18.45 -11.51 -15.28
N ALA A 82 19.52 -10.72 -15.25
CA ALA A 82 19.53 -9.40 -14.61
C ALA A 82 18.51 -8.42 -15.24
N THR A 83 18.22 -8.56 -16.54
CA THR A 83 17.21 -7.74 -17.21
C THR A 83 15.80 -8.10 -16.73
N ASP A 84 15.47 -9.39 -16.62
CA ASP A 84 14.18 -9.82 -16.08
C ASP A 84 14.01 -9.41 -14.62
N ALA A 85 15.08 -9.49 -13.83
CA ALA A 85 15.10 -9.01 -12.45
C ALA A 85 14.83 -7.50 -12.38
N MET A 86 15.49 -6.69 -13.22
CA MET A 86 15.29 -5.25 -13.27
C MET A 86 13.86 -4.88 -13.66
N ILE A 87 13.31 -5.52 -14.70
CA ILE A 87 11.93 -5.28 -15.13
C ILE A 87 10.94 -5.74 -14.06
N GLN A 88 11.21 -6.90 -13.44
CA GLN A 88 10.41 -7.44 -12.36
C GLN A 88 10.33 -6.50 -11.16
N TRP A 89 11.45 -5.90 -10.74
CA TRP A 89 11.44 -5.01 -9.57
C TRP A 89 11.16 -3.56 -9.89
N TRP A 90 11.37 -3.11 -11.13
CA TRP A 90 10.71 -1.91 -11.63
C TRP A 90 9.19 -2.07 -11.57
N TYR A 91 8.64 -3.21 -11.98
CA TYR A 91 7.22 -3.52 -11.83
C TYR A 91 6.81 -3.64 -10.36
N GLY A 92 7.44 -4.52 -9.58
CA GLY A 92 7.03 -4.86 -8.22
C GLY A 92 7.08 -3.65 -7.27
N HIS A 93 8.16 -2.86 -7.35
CA HIS A 93 8.25 -1.65 -6.55
C HIS A 93 7.22 -0.61 -6.97
N ASN A 94 7.01 -0.41 -8.26
CA ASN A 94 6.01 0.56 -8.73
C ASN A 94 4.58 0.04 -8.61
N ALA A 95 4.35 -1.26 -8.46
CA ALA A 95 3.07 -1.80 -8.04
C ALA A 95 2.76 -1.31 -6.62
N VAL A 96 3.68 -1.44 -5.67
CA VAL A 96 3.46 -0.85 -4.33
C VAL A 96 3.45 0.69 -4.35
N GLY A 97 4.22 1.32 -5.23
CA GLY A 97 4.31 2.78 -5.36
C GLY A 97 3.10 3.46 -5.98
N PHE A 98 2.55 2.89 -7.03
CA PHE A 98 1.41 3.47 -7.73
C PHE A 98 0.10 2.87 -7.26
N PHE A 99 0.03 1.54 -7.14
CA PHE A 99 -1.17 0.87 -6.64
C PHE A 99 -1.38 1.14 -5.15
N LEU A 100 -0.40 0.81 -4.30
CA LEU A 100 -0.58 0.83 -2.83
C LEU A 100 -0.21 2.16 -2.15
N THR A 101 0.54 3.03 -2.82
CA THR A 101 0.88 4.36 -2.30
C THR A 101 0.10 5.45 -3.01
N THR A 102 0.30 5.63 -4.31
CA THR A 102 -0.29 6.73 -5.08
C THR A 102 -1.82 6.66 -5.07
N GLY A 103 -2.43 5.51 -5.38
CA GLY A 103 -3.89 5.35 -5.31
C GLY A 103 -4.47 5.62 -3.91
N PHE A 104 -3.78 5.18 -2.87
CA PHE A 104 -4.21 5.33 -1.47
C PHE A 104 -3.96 6.74 -0.93
N LEU A 105 -2.99 7.47 -1.46
CA LEU A 105 -2.87 8.92 -1.26
C LEU A 105 -4.08 9.65 -1.87
N GLY A 106 -4.63 9.16 -2.98
CA GLY A 106 -5.92 9.62 -3.51
C GLY A 106 -7.06 9.45 -2.51
N MET A 107 -7.16 8.29 -1.85
CA MET A 107 -8.12 8.07 -0.76
C MET A 107 -7.89 9.05 0.38
N MET A 108 -6.66 9.18 0.85
CA MET A 108 -6.27 10.09 1.93
C MET A 108 -6.68 11.54 1.64
N TYR A 109 -6.37 12.04 0.44
CA TYR A 109 -6.71 13.40 0.04
C TYR A 109 -8.21 13.67 -0.01
N TYR A 110 -9.06 12.64 -0.16
CA TYR A 110 -10.50 12.81 -0.08
C TYR A 110 -11.02 12.61 1.35
N PHE A 111 -10.73 11.46 1.96
CA PHE A 111 -11.39 11.03 3.19
C PHE A 111 -10.84 11.72 4.45
N VAL A 112 -9.56 12.07 4.52
CA VAL A 112 -9.00 12.79 5.68
C VAL A 112 -9.65 14.16 5.86
N PRO A 113 -9.58 15.10 4.90
CA PRO A 113 -10.22 16.41 5.06
C PRO A 113 -11.74 16.29 5.21
N LYS A 114 -12.37 15.32 4.53
CA LYS A 114 -13.82 15.13 4.58
C LYS A 114 -14.31 14.63 5.94
N GLN A 115 -13.60 13.68 6.57
CA GLN A 115 -13.95 13.18 7.90
C GLN A 115 -13.54 14.18 9.00
N ALA A 116 -12.39 14.85 8.84
CA ALA A 116 -11.94 15.86 9.79
C ALA A 116 -12.78 17.16 9.73
N GLU A 117 -13.46 17.40 8.61
CA GLU A 117 -14.14 18.68 8.28
C GLU A 117 -13.16 19.86 8.34
N ARG A 118 -11.99 19.65 7.74
CA ARG A 118 -10.91 20.63 7.71
C ARG A 118 -10.43 20.83 6.26
N PRO A 119 -10.03 22.05 5.88
CA PRO A 119 -9.38 22.26 4.61
C PRO A 119 -8.04 21.52 4.59
N VAL A 120 -7.65 21.04 3.42
CA VAL A 120 -6.31 20.46 3.22
C VAL A 120 -5.26 21.49 3.61
N TYR A 121 -4.25 21.05 4.38
CA TYR A 121 -3.25 21.92 4.96
C TYR A 121 -2.48 22.77 3.93
N SER A 122 -1.83 22.14 2.94
CA SER A 122 -0.99 22.87 1.99
C SER A 122 -1.13 22.39 0.56
N TYR A 123 -1.77 23.20 -0.28
CA TYR A 123 -1.87 22.96 -1.72
C TYR A 123 -0.51 22.99 -2.43
N ARG A 124 0.42 23.86 -2.00
CA ARG A 124 1.79 23.90 -2.56
C ARG A 124 2.52 22.59 -2.28
N LEU A 125 2.38 22.07 -1.06
CA LEU A 125 2.94 20.76 -0.71
C LEU A 125 2.28 19.67 -1.56
N SER A 126 0.96 19.76 -1.83
CA SER A 126 0.25 18.85 -2.74
C SER A 126 0.82 18.84 -4.16
N ILE A 127 1.30 19.97 -4.69
CA ILE A 127 1.97 20.01 -6.00
C ILE A 127 3.35 19.37 -5.92
N VAL A 128 4.20 19.84 -5.00
CA VAL A 128 5.60 19.41 -4.91
C VAL A 128 5.69 17.92 -4.65
N HIS A 129 4.96 17.42 -3.65
CA HIS A 129 5.04 16.01 -3.30
C HIS A 129 4.42 15.11 -4.37
N PHE A 130 3.37 15.56 -5.09
CA PHE A 130 2.80 14.76 -6.18
C PHE A 130 3.81 14.56 -7.31
N TRP A 131 4.35 15.64 -7.87
CA TRP A 131 5.27 15.56 -9.01
C TRP A 131 6.59 14.88 -8.66
N ALA A 132 7.15 15.19 -7.49
CA ALA A 132 8.36 14.54 -7.02
C ALA A 132 8.12 13.04 -6.76
N LEU A 133 7.00 12.67 -6.11
CA LEU A 133 6.69 11.26 -5.86
C LEU A 133 6.57 10.47 -7.17
N ILE A 134 5.69 10.88 -8.08
CA ILE A 134 5.41 10.09 -9.30
C ILE A 134 6.62 10.00 -10.24
N THR A 135 7.56 10.96 -10.16
CA THR A 135 8.78 10.94 -10.98
C THR A 135 9.84 10.05 -10.35
N LEU A 136 10.05 10.18 -9.04
CA LEU A 136 11.14 9.51 -8.33
C LEU A 136 10.83 8.03 -8.05
N TYR A 137 9.57 7.68 -7.78
CA TYR A 137 9.19 6.30 -7.42
C TYR A 137 9.59 5.27 -8.51
N ILE A 138 9.52 5.68 -9.79
CA ILE A 138 9.86 4.85 -10.94
C ILE A 138 11.29 4.29 -10.84
N TRP A 139 12.21 5.04 -10.26
CA TRP A 139 13.62 4.70 -10.19
C TRP A 139 14.01 3.79 -9.04
N ALA A 140 13.12 3.59 -8.05
CA ALA A 140 13.46 2.89 -6.81
C ALA A 140 13.47 1.35 -6.95
N GLY A 141 13.10 0.80 -8.11
CA GLY A 141 13.13 -0.65 -8.37
C GLY A 141 14.44 -1.38 -8.00
N PRO A 142 15.64 -0.88 -8.35
CA PRO A 142 16.91 -1.57 -8.07
C PRO A 142 17.24 -1.77 -6.59
N HIS A 143 16.52 -1.12 -5.66
CA HIS A 143 16.76 -1.33 -4.22
C HIS A 143 16.38 -2.75 -3.72
N HIS A 144 15.66 -3.51 -4.55
CA HIS A 144 15.36 -4.92 -4.34
C HIS A 144 16.51 -5.83 -4.81
N LEU A 145 17.52 -5.27 -5.47
CA LEU A 145 18.54 -5.99 -6.22
C LEU A 145 19.96 -5.60 -5.78
N HIS A 146 20.11 -5.11 -4.54
CA HIS A 146 21.42 -4.80 -3.98
C HIS A 146 22.27 -6.05 -3.77
N TYR A 147 23.55 -5.94 -4.12
CA TYR A 147 24.51 -7.05 -4.05
C TYR A 147 24.07 -8.32 -4.82
N THR A 148 23.30 -8.12 -5.90
CA THR A 148 22.92 -9.19 -6.84
C THR A 148 23.74 -9.10 -8.14
N ALA A 149 23.40 -9.92 -9.13
CA ALA A 149 23.98 -9.86 -10.48
C ALA A 149 23.58 -8.59 -11.28
N LEU A 150 22.69 -7.73 -10.77
CA LEU A 150 22.37 -6.46 -11.40
C LEU A 150 23.60 -5.52 -11.38
N PRO A 151 23.91 -4.79 -12.47
CA PRO A 151 25.05 -3.87 -12.49
C PRO A 151 25.04 -2.83 -11.35
N ASP A 152 26.22 -2.55 -10.80
CA ASP A 152 26.37 -1.66 -9.63
C ASP A 152 25.82 -0.24 -9.84
N TRP A 153 25.93 0.30 -11.06
CA TRP A 153 25.39 1.62 -11.39
C TRP A 153 23.86 1.68 -11.22
N ALA A 154 23.16 0.60 -11.62
CA ALA A 154 21.71 0.52 -11.52
C ALA A 154 21.29 0.38 -10.05
N GLN A 155 22.01 -0.44 -9.29
CA GLN A 155 21.80 -0.55 -7.85
C GLN A 155 21.99 0.81 -7.15
N SER A 156 23.09 1.52 -7.42
CA SER A 156 23.36 2.83 -6.80
C SER A 156 22.32 3.88 -7.18
N LEU A 157 21.83 3.86 -8.42
CA LEU A 157 20.75 4.74 -8.87
C LEU A 157 19.46 4.48 -8.07
N GLY A 158 19.07 3.21 -7.90
CA GLY A 158 17.93 2.83 -7.07
C GLY A 158 18.08 3.29 -5.62
N MET A 159 19.24 3.06 -5.00
CA MET A 159 19.53 3.51 -3.64
C MET A 159 19.37 5.04 -3.50
N VAL A 160 20.02 5.83 -4.37
CA VAL A 160 19.97 7.30 -4.30
C VAL A 160 18.54 7.80 -4.47
N MET A 161 17.81 7.27 -5.45
CA MET A 161 16.43 7.70 -5.70
C MET A 161 15.49 7.29 -4.56
N SER A 162 15.66 6.10 -3.97
CA SER A 162 14.91 5.69 -2.77
C SER A 162 15.18 6.60 -1.57
N ILE A 163 16.41 7.08 -1.37
CA ILE A 163 16.71 8.05 -0.31
C ILE A 163 16.00 9.38 -0.56
N ILE A 164 16.07 9.90 -1.79
CA ILE A 164 15.39 11.15 -2.16
C ILE A 164 13.86 11.01 -2.03
N LEU A 165 13.33 9.82 -2.34
CA LEU A 165 11.90 9.48 -2.27
C LEU A 165 11.29 9.65 -0.86
N LEU A 166 12.11 9.66 0.19
CA LEU A 166 11.67 9.96 1.56
C LEU A 166 10.90 11.29 1.63
N VAL A 167 11.45 12.35 1.02
CA VAL A 167 10.93 13.71 1.12
C VAL A 167 9.50 13.84 0.53
N PRO A 168 9.24 13.46 -0.73
CA PRO A 168 7.89 13.53 -1.27
C PRO A 168 6.92 12.54 -0.62
N SER A 169 7.41 11.38 -0.17
CA SER A 169 6.58 10.43 0.57
C SER A 169 6.06 11.05 1.86
N TRP A 170 6.94 11.62 2.68
CA TRP A 170 6.56 12.34 3.90
C TRP A 170 5.76 13.61 3.62
N GLY A 171 5.92 14.24 2.46
CA GLY A 171 5.02 15.30 2.01
C GLY A 171 3.55 14.89 2.04
N GLY A 172 3.24 13.63 1.68
CA GLY A 172 1.89 13.07 1.81
C GLY A 172 1.44 12.91 3.27
N MET A 173 2.31 12.37 4.13
CA MET A 173 2.03 12.20 5.55
C MET A 173 1.77 13.56 6.23
N ILE A 174 2.67 14.52 6.02
CA ILE A 174 2.59 15.86 6.60
C ILE A 174 1.31 16.55 6.14
N ASN A 175 0.96 16.49 4.85
CA ASN A 175 -0.25 17.13 4.37
C ASN A 175 -1.52 16.50 4.98
N GLY A 176 -1.55 15.17 5.10
CA GLY A 176 -2.64 14.46 5.77
C GLY A 176 -2.75 14.78 7.26
N MET A 177 -1.65 14.69 8.02
CA MET A 177 -1.67 14.90 9.46
C MET A 177 -1.89 16.37 9.84
N MET A 178 -1.26 17.32 9.14
CA MET A 178 -1.44 18.74 9.42
C MET A 178 -2.82 19.26 9.03
N THR A 179 -3.55 18.55 8.16
CA THR A 179 -4.98 18.81 7.91
C THR A 179 -5.83 18.61 9.17
N LEU A 180 -5.39 17.78 10.12
CA LEU A 180 -6.06 17.62 11.42
C LEU A 180 -5.68 18.69 12.45
N SER A 181 -4.79 19.64 12.15
CA SER A 181 -4.40 20.68 13.10
C SER A 181 -5.64 21.46 13.59
N GLY A 182 -5.81 21.51 14.92
CA GLY A 182 -7.00 22.06 15.58
C GLY A 182 -8.21 21.12 15.68
N ALA A 183 -8.16 19.93 15.06
CA ALA A 183 -9.19 18.89 15.12
C ALA A 183 -8.73 17.61 15.86
N TRP A 184 -7.53 17.60 16.46
CA TRP A 184 -6.99 16.45 17.20
C TRP A 184 -7.92 15.91 18.31
N HIS A 185 -8.75 16.76 18.91
CA HIS A 185 -9.75 16.34 19.90
C HIS A 185 -10.77 15.33 19.33
N LYS A 186 -11.05 15.38 18.01
CA LYS A 186 -11.94 14.41 17.33
C LYS A 186 -11.39 12.99 17.38
N LEU A 187 -10.09 12.79 17.56
CA LEU A 187 -9.53 11.44 17.75
C LEU A 187 -10.03 10.74 19.01
N ARG A 188 -10.57 11.47 20.00
CA ARG A 188 -11.16 10.84 21.19
C ARG A 188 -12.56 10.28 20.94
N THR A 189 -13.28 10.84 19.96
CA THR A 189 -14.70 10.56 19.74
C THR A 189 -14.97 9.84 18.41
N ASP A 190 -14.14 10.06 17.39
CA ASP A 190 -14.33 9.53 16.05
C ASP A 190 -13.32 8.42 15.73
N SER A 191 -13.80 7.18 15.76
CA SER A 191 -12.97 6.01 15.46
C SER A 191 -12.65 5.85 13.98
N VAL A 192 -13.45 6.42 13.08
CA VAL A 192 -13.12 6.44 11.63
C VAL A 192 -11.91 7.33 11.42
N LEU A 193 -11.89 8.51 12.06
CA LEU A 193 -10.73 9.40 11.99
C LEU A 193 -9.47 8.79 12.61
N ARG A 194 -9.60 7.95 13.65
CA ARG A 194 -8.46 7.17 14.18
C ARG A 194 -7.82 6.28 13.12
N PHE A 195 -8.61 5.52 12.36
CA PHE A 195 -8.10 4.70 11.26
C PHE A 195 -7.35 5.54 10.23
N LEU A 196 -7.92 6.67 9.82
CA LEU A 196 -7.32 7.55 8.82
C LEU A 196 -6.02 8.23 9.29
N VAL A 197 -5.86 8.48 10.59
CA VAL A 197 -4.65 9.09 11.14
C VAL A 197 -3.57 8.07 11.46
N VAL A 198 -3.94 6.94 12.05
CA VAL A 198 -2.98 5.85 12.31
C VAL A 198 -2.46 5.28 10.98
N SER A 199 -3.27 5.29 9.92
CA SER A 199 -2.79 4.93 8.60
C SER A 199 -1.66 5.83 8.11
N LEU A 200 -1.78 7.15 8.31
CA LEU A 200 -0.73 8.11 7.99
C LEU A 200 0.52 7.91 8.83
N ALA A 201 0.39 7.52 10.09
CA ALA A 201 1.53 7.22 10.95
C ALA A 201 2.32 6.01 10.43
N PHE A 202 1.65 4.90 10.11
CA PHE A 202 2.31 3.73 9.52
C PHE A 202 2.81 3.97 8.10
N TYR A 203 2.14 4.83 7.32
CA TYR A 203 2.64 5.30 6.03
C TYR A 203 3.95 6.06 6.19
N GLY A 204 4.03 7.03 7.10
CA GLY A 204 5.27 7.76 7.38
C GLY A 204 6.40 6.87 7.88
N MET A 205 6.06 5.94 8.76
CA MET A 205 7.02 4.97 9.33
C MET A 205 7.55 4.02 8.26
N SER A 206 6.71 3.38 7.44
CA SER A 206 7.14 2.49 6.36
C SER A 206 7.85 3.24 5.23
N THR A 207 7.40 4.45 4.87
CA THR A 207 8.11 5.30 3.88
C THR A 207 9.37 5.97 4.42
N PHE A 208 9.68 5.81 5.71
CA PHE A 208 11.00 6.06 6.28
C PHE A 208 11.86 4.80 6.29
N GLU A 209 11.32 3.69 6.76
CA GLU A 209 12.00 2.40 6.80
C GLU A 209 12.45 1.94 5.40
N GLY A 210 11.62 2.10 4.37
CA GLY A 210 11.95 1.73 2.99
C GLY A 210 13.24 2.39 2.49
N PRO A 211 13.36 3.73 2.51
CA PRO A 211 14.61 4.43 2.20
C PRO A 211 15.81 3.97 3.04
N MET A 212 15.62 3.65 4.32
CA MET A 212 16.71 3.12 5.16
C MET A 212 17.17 1.74 4.68
N MET A 213 16.24 0.83 4.38
CA MET A 213 16.56 -0.49 3.82
C MET A 213 17.04 -0.46 2.38
N ALA A 214 16.84 0.64 1.66
CA ALA A 214 17.40 0.88 0.33
C ALA A 214 18.86 1.35 0.37
N ILE A 215 19.42 1.63 1.55
CA ILE A 215 20.86 1.85 1.71
C ILE A 215 21.54 0.49 1.61
N LYS A 216 22.46 0.31 0.65
CA LYS A 216 23.18 -0.95 0.40
C LYS A 216 23.63 -1.64 1.69
N THR A 217 24.30 -0.93 2.61
CA THR A 217 24.76 -1.49 3.88
C THR A 217 23.64 -2.02 4.77
N VAL A 218 22.50 -1.34 4.85
CA VAL A 218 21.33 -1.83 5.61
C VAL A 218 20.70 -3.03 4.88
N ASN A 219 20.59 -2.94 3.56
CA ASN A 219 20.08 -4.02 2.71
C ASN A 219 20.90 -5.30 2.85
N SER A 220 22.22 -5.18 3.04
CA SER A 220 23.10 -6.34 3.30
C SER A 220 22.69 -7.16 4.55
N LEU A 221 21.90 -6.57 5.45
CA LEU A 221 21.30 -7.24 6.61
C LEU A 221 19.82 -7.57 6.39
N SER A 222 19.04 -6.66 5.79
CA SER A 222 17.59 -6.83 5.67
C SER A 222 17.17 -7.77 4.53
N HIS A 223 17.96 -7.87 3.47
CA HIS A 223 17.63 -8.65 2.27
C HIS A 223 17.50 -10.14 2.59
N TYR A 224 16.50 -10.80 1.99
CA TYR A 224 16.09 -12.18 2.27
C TYR A 224 15.64 -12.50 3.70
N THR A 225 15.64 -11.54 4.61
CA THR A 225 15.16 -11.75 5.98
C THR A 225 13.68 -11.37 6.14
N ASP A 226 13.08 -11.82 7.24
CA ASP A 226 11.75 -11.42 7.69
C ASP A 226 11.61 -9.91 7.91
N TRP A 227 12.69 -9.13 7.96
CA TRP A 227 12.59 -7.66 8.02
C TRP A 227 11.84 -7.13 6.80
N THR A 228 12.11 -7.66 5.60
CA THR A 228 11.36 -7.29 4.39
C THR A 228 9.86 -7.56 4.55
N ILE A 229 9.50 -8.68 5.19
CA ILE A 229 8.10 -9.04 5.45
C ILE A 229 7.46 -8.10 6.50
N GLY A 230 8.23 -7.70 7.52
CA GLY A 230 7.83 -6.70 8.51
C GLY A 230 7.53 -5.35 7.87
N HIS A 231 8.41 -4.87 7.01
CA HIS A 231 8.24 -3.65 6.24
C HIS A 231 6.99 -3.70 5.35
N VAL A 232 6.83 -4.81 4.60
CA VAL A 232 5.66 -5.01 3.74
C VAL A 232 4.38 -4.94 4.56
N HIS A 233 4.32 -5.58 5.73
CA HIS A 233 3.10 -5.58 6.56
C HIS A 233 2.91 -4.29 7.35
N ALA A 234 3.96 -3.52 7.64
CA ALA A 234 3.83 -2.16 8.15
C ALA A 234 3.08 -1.27 7.15
N GLY A 235 3.45 -1.33 5.87
CA GLY A 235 2.73 -0.65 4.80
C GLY A 235 1.34 -1.26 4.52
N ALA A 236 1.25 -2.58 4.41
CA ALA A 236 0.02 -3.26 3.98
C ALA A 236 -1.09 -3.21 5.06
N LEU A 237 -0.77 -3.60 6.29
CA LEU A 237 -1.74 -3.58 7.38
C LEU A 237 -1.88 -2.16 7.95
N GLY A 238 -0.74 -1.52 8.24
CA GLY A 238 -0.72 -0.23 8.92
C GLY A 238 -1.17 0.94 8.05
N TRP A 239 -0.82 0.99 6.76
CA TRP A 239 -1.22 2.07 5.85
C TRP A 239 -2.41 1.69 4.98
N VAL A 240 -2.21 0.76 4.04
CA VAL A 240 -3.16 0.40 2.96
C VAL A 240 -4.50 -0.06 3.54
N ALA A 241 -4.47 -1.04 4.45
CA ALA A 241 -5.69 -1.56 5.05
C ALA A 241 -6.38 -0.51 5.92
N MET A 242 -5.65 0.18 6.81
CA MET A 242 -6.23 1.18 7.71
C MET A 242 -6.92 2.34 6.97
N ILE A 243 -6.27 2.93 5.95
CA ILE A 243 -6.88 4.03 5.18
C ILE A 243 -8.11 3.54 4.41
N THR A 244 -8.09 2.30 3.90
CA THR A 244 -9.24 1.69 3.23
C THR A 244 -10.39 1.44 4.21
N ILE A 245 -10.10 0.87 5.38
CA ILE A 245 -11.10 0.60 6.42
C ILE A 245 -11.77 1.91 6.84
N GLY A 246 -10.99 2.96 7.12
CA GLY A 246 -11.51 4.29 7.44
C GLY A 246 -12.35 4.87 6.30
N SER A 247 -11.89 4.75 5.05
CA SER A 247 -12.60 5.22 3.86
C SER A 247 -13.94 4.49 3.66
N VAL A 248 -13.97 3.16 3.86
CA VAL A 248 -15.18 2.35 3.76
C VAL A 248 -16.16 2.69 4.88
N TYR A 249 -15.71 2.82 6.13
CA TYR A 249 -16.57 3.25 7.23
C TYR A 249 -17.13 4.66 7.04
N HIS A 250 -16.37 5.55 6.39
CA HIS A 250 -16.90 6.84 5.96
C HIS A 250 -17.96 6.67 4.88
N MET A 251 -17.65 5.94 3.82
CA MET A 251 -18.39 5.92 2.56
C MET A 251 -19.70 5.13 2.62
N ILE A 252 -19.70 3.95 3.25
CA ILE A 252 -20.83 3.02 3.24
C ILE A 252 -22.13 3.65 3.74
N PRO A 253 -22.16 4.36 4.89
CA PRO A 253 -23.40 5.00 5.33
C PRO A 253 -23.97 5.98 4.30
N LYS A 254 -23.11 6.74 3.60
CA LYS A 254 -23.57 7.72 2.60
C LYS A 254 -24.15 7.03 1.36
N LEU A 255 -23.53 5.96 0.89
CA LEU A 255 -24.02 5.19 -0.25
C LEU A 255 -25.39 4.54 0.03
N TYR A 256 -25.64 4.15 1.28
CA TYR A 256 -26.87 3.49 1.69
C TYR A 256 -27.84 4.41 2.44
N ALA A 257 -27.70 5.74 2.29
CA ALA A 257 -28.57 6.74 2.91
C ALA A 257 -28.75 6.57 4.44
N ARG A 258 -27.70 6.09 5.12
CA ARG A 258 -27.65 5.93 6.58
C ARG A 258 -26.89 7.10 7.21
N PRO A 259 -27.36 7.63 8.35
CA PRO A 259 -26.65 8.72 9.05
C PRO A 259 -25.28 8.29 9.57
N HIS A 260 -25.12 7.02 9.96
CA HIS A 260 -23.88 6.44 10.47
C HIS A 260 -23.87 4.92 10.26
N MET A 261 -22.70 4.31 10.48
CA MET A 261 -22.54 2.85 10.55
C MET A 261 -23.40 2.27 11.67
N TYR A 262 -23.81 1.01 11.55
CA TYR A 262 -24.67 0.32 12.51
C TYR A 262 -24.17 0.42 13.96
N SER A 263 -22.86 0.25 14.21
CA SER A 263 -22.28 0.47 15.53
C SER A 263 -20.90 1.15 15.45
N VAL A 264 -20.77 2.30 16.11
CA VAL A 264 -19.50 3.02 16.26
C VAL A 264 -18.57 2.32 17.26
N SER A 265 -19.12 1.65 18.28
CA SER A 265 -18.34 0.87 19.24
C SER A 265 -17.59 -0.27 18.54
N LEU A 266 -18.23 -0.95 17.58
CA LEU A 266 -17.56 -1.99 16.78
C LEU A 266 -16.42 -1.43 15.91
N ILE A 267 -16.53 -0.19 15.43
CA ILE A 267 -15.43 0.48 14.71
C ILE A 267 -14.25 0.69 15.67
N ASN A 268 -14.51 1.11 16.91
CA ASN A 268 -13.46 1.27 17.90
C ASN A 268 -12.79 -0.06 18.26
N THR A 269 -13.57 -1.13 18.48
CA THR A 269 -13.01 -2.46 18.73
C THR A 269 -12.17 -2.94 17.54
N HIS A 270 -12.68 -2.77 16.31
CA HIS A 270 -11.92 -3.09 15.11
C HIS A 270 -10.61 -2.29 15.03
N PHE A 271 -10.64 -0.99 15.33
CA PHE A 271 -9.44 -0.15 15.36
C PHE A 271 -8.35 -0.72 16.27
N TRP A 272 -8.71 -1.15 17.48
CA TRP A 272 -7.75 -1.73 18.42
C TRP A 272 -7.23 -3.09 17.97
N LEU A 273 -8.11 -3.98 17.47
CA LEU A 273 -7.68 -5.27 16.94
C LEU A 273 -6.71 -5.10 15.77
N ALA A 274 -7.06 -4.22 14.82
CA ALA A 274 -6.21 -3.95 13.67
C ALA A 274 -4.86 -3.34 14.09
N THR A 275 -4.86 -2.41 15.05
CA THR A 275 -3.64 -1.74 15.52
C THR A 275 -2.72 -2.71 16.28
N VAL A 276 -3.26 -3.43 17.26
CA VAL A 276 -2.50 -4.43 18.04
C VAL A 276 -1.99 -5.54 17.14
N GLY A 277 -2.83 -6.06 16.24
CA GLY A 277 -2.42 -7.07 15.26
C GLY A 277 -1.28 -6.61 14.37
N THR A 278 -1.34 -5.36 13.88
CA THR A 278 -0.28 -4.74 13.08
C THR A 278 1.02 -4.60 13.86
N VAL A 279 0.98 -4.07 15.08
CA VAL A 279 2.18 -3.86 15.92
C VAL A 279 2.85 -5.17 16.31
N LEU A 280 2.07 -6.21 16.66
CA LEU A 280 2.60 -7.54 16.94
C LEU A 280 3.29 -8.14 15.71
N TYR A 281 2.66 -8.00 14.54
CA TYR A 281 3.23 -8.48 13.28
C TYR A 281 4.58 -7.82 13.02
N ILE A 282 4.63 -6.48 13.01
CA ILE A 282 5.85 -5.71 12.71
C ILE A 282 6.97 -6.05 13.69
N THR A 283 6.68 -6.00 15.00
CA THR A 283 7.68 -6.27 16.04
C THR A 283 8.27 -7.67 15.90
N SER A 284 7.44 -8.69 15.66
CA SER A 284 7.92 -10.06 15.47
C SER A 284 8.84 -10.22 14.25
N MET A 285 8.54 -9.50 13.17
CA MET A 285 9.32 -9.54 11.93
C MET A 285 10.61 -8.76 12.01
N TRP A 286 10.66 -7.67 12.78
CA TRP A 286 11.92 -7.01 13.09
C TRP A 286 12.85 -7.91 13.92
N VAL A 287 12.31 -8.55 14.97
CA VAL A 287 13.09 -9.48 15.80
C VAL A 287 13.63 -10.62 14.93
N ASN A 288 12.79 -11.27 14.13
CA ASN A 288 13.24 -12.33 13.23
C ASN A 288 14.22 -11.82 12.18
N GLY A 289 13.93 -10.70 11.54
CA GLY A 289 14.72 -10.17 10.44
C GLY A 289 16.14 -9.81 10.86
N ILE A 290 16.27 -9.09 11.99
CA ILE A 290 17.58 -8.76 12.57
C ILE A 290 18.31 -10.03 13.02
N THR A 291 17.61 -10.96 13.68
CA THR A 291 18.20 -12.23 14.11
C THR A 291 18.74 -13.03 12.92
N GLN A 292 17.96 -13.15 11.84
CA GLN A 292 18.35 -13.84 10.62
C GLN A 292 19.56 -13.19 9.97
N GLY A 293 19.50 -11.88 9.73
CA GLY A 293 20.58 -11.14 9.09
C GLY A 293 21.88 -11.21 9.89
N LEU A 294 21.81 -11.13 11.23
CA LEU A 294 22.98 -11.23 12.10
C LEU A 294 23.54 -12.64 12.14
N MET A 295 22.70 -13.67 12.30
CA MET A 295 23.15 -15.06 12.37
C MET A 295 23.76 -15.54 11.06
N TRP A 296 23.18 -15.18 9.90
CA TRP A 296 23.70 -15.60 8.59
C TRP A 296 25.06 -14.99 8.24
N ARG A 297 25.40 -13.84 8.83
CA ARG A 297 26.70 -13.18 8.62
C ARG A 297 27.65 -13.31 9.80
N ALA A 298 27.27 -14.06 10.84
CA ALA A 298 28.09 -14.24 12.02
C ALA A 298 29.29 -15.13 11.68
N VAL A 299 30.47 -14.63 12.04
CA VAL A 299 31.75 -15.28 11.80
C VAL A 299 32.49 -15.35 13.14
N ASN A 300 33.05 -16.52 13.44
CA ASN A 300 33.89 -16.73 14.62
C ASN A 300 35.25 -16.04 14.46
N ASP A 301 36.01 -15.93 15.54
CA ASP A 301 37.36 -15.34 15.51
C ASP A 301 38.32 -16.08 14.56
N ASP A 302 38.04 -17.35 14.23
CA ASP A 302 38.81 -18.18 13.29
C ASP A 302 38.37 -18.07 11.83
N GLY A 303 37.36 -17.25 11.53
CA GLY A 303 36.84 -17.04 10.17
C GLY A 303 35.76 -18.03 9.73
N THR A 304 35.38 -19.00 10.55
CA THR A 304 34.28 -19.94 10.25
C THR A 304 32.90 -19.32 10.52
N LEU A 305 31.87 -19.78 9.81
CA LEU A 305 30.49 -19.35 10.06
C LEU A 305 30.01 -19.84 11.44
N THR A 306 29.50 -18.93 12.27
CA THR A 306 29.09 -19.24 13.65
C THR A 306 27.86 -20.13 13.73
N TYR A 307 26.88 -19.91 12.85
CA TYR A 307 25.59 -20.59 12.89
C TYR A 307 25.30 -21.35 11.61
N SER A 308 24.74 -22.53 11.74
CA SER A 308 24.05 -23.23 10.66
C SER A 308 22.73 -22.52 10.31
N PHE A 309 22.26 -22.71 9.08
CA PHE A 309 20.96 -22.16 8.66
C PHE A 309 19.79 -22.69 9.51
N ILE A 310 19.87 -23.95 9.96
CA ILE A 310 18.82 -24.58 10.78
C ILE A 310 18.69 -23.89 12.14
N GLU A 311 19.79 -23.50 12.77
CA GLU A 311 19.75 -22.75 14.04
C GLU A 311 19.04 -21.41 13.87
N THR A 312 19.27 -20.71 12.75
CA THR A 312 18.55 -19.47 12.44
C THR A 312 17.05 -19.71 12.22
N MET A 313 16.67 -20.82 11.56
CA MET A 313 15.26 -21.19 11.42
C MET A 313 14.60 -21.46 12.77
N GLN A 314 15.30 -22.15 13.67
CA GLN A 314 14.82 -22.42 15.03
C GLN A 314 14.66 -21.13 15.84
N ALA A 315 15.64 -20.23 15.77
CA ALA A 315 15.58 -18.92 16.43
C ALA A 315 14.38 -18.07 15.95
N SER A 316 14.01 -18.21 14.67
CA SER A 316 12.90 -17.48 14.05
C SER A 316 11.51 -18.03 14.43
N HIS A 317 11.42 -19.21 15.05
CA HIS A 317 10.16 -19.91 15.26
C HIS A 317 9.17 -19.13 16.13
N LEU A 318 9.65 -18.50 17.21
CA LEU A 318 8.78 -17.72 18.09
C LEU A 318 8.18 -16.51 17.36
N GLY A 319 8.97 -15.83 16.51
CA GLY A 319 8.48 -14.74 15.68
C GLY A 319 7.40 -15.19 14.70
N TYR A 320 7.49 -16.41 14.14
CA TYR A 320 6.43 -16.96 13.29
C TYR A 320 5.10 -17.15 14.02
N ILE A 321 5.14 -17.61 15.28
CA ILE A 321 3.95 -17.75 16.12
C ILE A 321 3.33 -16.37 16.39
N VAL A 322 4.16 -15.40 16.83
CA VAL A 322 3.68 -14.05 17.16
C VAL A 322 3.10 -13.36 15.91
N ARG A 323 3.73 -13.51 14.75
CA ARG A 323 3.22 -13.03 13.47
C ARG A 323 1.84 -13.61 13.15
N ALA A 324 1.68 -14.92 13.29
CA ALA A 324 0.41 -15.60 13.03
C ALA A 324 -0.69 -15.10 13.97
N ILE A 325 -0.38 -14.91 15.26
CA ILE A 325 -1.31 -14.34 16.24
C ILE A 325 -1.67 -12.90 15.86
N GLY A 326 -0.69 -12.05 15.53
CA GLY A 326 -0.93 -10.67 15.10
C GLY A 326 -1.83 -10.58 13.86
N GLY A 327 -1.56 -11.41 12.85
CA GLY A 327 -2.39 -11.53 11.66
C GLY A 327 -3.81 -12.05 11.95
N ALA A 328 -3.96 -13.01 12.86
CA ALA A 328 -5.26 -13.53 13.29
C ALA A 328 -6.08 -12.45 14.03
N ILE A 329 -5.45 -11.68 14.92
CA ILE A 329 -6.08 -10.55 15.60
C ILE A 329 -6.56 -9.52 14.59
N PHE A 330 -5.71 -9.13 13.63
CA PHE A 330 -6.10 -8.21 12.55
C PHE A 330 -7.31 -8.75 11.75
N THR A 331 -7.25 -10.03 11.36
CA THR A 331 -8.31 -10.71 10.60
C THR A 331 -9.63 -10.76 11.37
N SER A 332 -9.60 -10.98 12.69
CA SER A 332 -10.80 -10.92 13.53
C SER A 332 -11.48 -9.54 13.48
N GLY A 333 -10.69 -8.47 13.38
CA GLY A 333 -11.17 -7.11 13.14
C GLY A 333 -11.91 -6.97 11.80
N MET A 334 -11.40 -7.59 10.74
CA MET A 334 -12.07 -7.60 9.44
C MET A 334 -13.40 -8.35 9.47
N LEU A 335 -13.54 -9.40 10.27
CA LEU A 335 -14.82 -10.09 10.49
C LEU A 335 -15.84 -9.17 11.20
N LEU A 336 -15.39 -8.39 12.20
CA LEU A 336 -16.23 -7.37 12.84
C LEU A 336 -16.65 -6.28 11.85
N MET A 337 -15.75 -5.87 10.96
CA MET A 337 -16.07 -4.92 9.88
C MET A 337 -17.15 -5.47 8.95
N ALA A 338 -16.97 -6.70 8.47
CA ALA A 338 -17.94 -7.35 7.59
C ALA A 338 -19.32 -7.40 8.23
N TYR A 339 -19.39 -7.83 9.50
CA TYR A 339 -20.63 -7.82 10.26
C TYR A 339 -21.25 -6.42 10.36
N ASN A 340 -20.47 -5.40 10.75
CA ASN A 340 -20.96 -4.03 10.92
C ASN A 340 -21.47 -3.43 9.60
N VAL A 341 -20.76 -3.67 8.49
CA VAL A 341 -21.15 -3.25 7.13
C VAL A 341 -22.45 -3.93 6.72
N VAL A 342 -22.55 -5.27 6.85
CA VAL A 342 -23.77 -6.01 6.49
C VAL A 342 -24.98 -5.53 7.29
N ARG A 343 -24.82 -5.29 8.60
CA ARG A 343 -25.89 -4.74 9.44
C ARG A 343 -26.30 -3.32 9.03
N THR A 344 -25.36 -2.51 8.57
CA THR A 344 -25.63 -1.14 8.07
C THR A 344 -26.44 -1.19 6.78
N ILE A 345 -26.05 -2.05 5.84
CA ILE A 345 -26.73 -2.22 4.55
C ILE A 345 -28.13 -2.81 4.75
N ARG A 346 -28.29 -3.84 5.60
CA ARG A 346 -29.60 -4.45 5.85
C ARG A 346 -30.60 -3.50 6.52
N ALA A 347 -30.12 -2.45 7.17
CA ALA A 347 -30.95 -1.44 7.81
C ALA A 347 -31.26 -0.23 6.91
N SER A 348 -30.78 -0.20 5.65
CA SER A 348 -31.12 0.87 4.72
C SER A 348 -32.41 0.59 3.97
N ASP A 349 -33.20 1.64 3.74
CA ASP A 349 -34.29 1.62 2.77
C ASP A 349 -33.71 1.63 1.34
N PRO A 350 -34.02 0.63 0.50
CA PRO A 350 -33.54 0.58 -0.88
C PRO A 350 -33.87 1.83 -1.71
N GLN A 351 -35.04 2.44 -1.53
CA GLN A 351 -35.43 3.62 -2.32
C GLN A 351 -34.63 4.87 -1.93
N ALA A 352 -34.37 5.03 -0.62
CA ALA A 352 -33.52 6.08 -0.11
C ALA A 352 -32.05 5.90 -0.56
N ALA A 353 -31.55 4.66 -0.56
CA ALA A 353 -30.22 4.34 -1.05
C ALA A 353 -30.06 4.65 -2.54
N GLU A 354 -31.01 4.25 -3.39
CA GLU A 354 -30.98 4.59 -4.81
C GLU A 354 -30.97 6.11 -5.04
N SER A 355 -31.80 6.83 -4.31
CA SER A 355 -31.86 8.30 -4.37
C SER A 355 -30.54 8.95 -3.96
N ALA A 356 -29.85 8.42 -2.95
CA ALA A 356 -28.55 8.93 -2.50
C ALA A 356 -27.41 8.70 -3.52
N THR A 357 -27.52 7.68 -4.38
CA THR A 357 -26.52 7.44 -5.44
C THR A 357 -26.67 8.36 -6.65
N ARG A 358 -27.84 8.99 -6.84
CA ARG A 358 -28.04 9.97 -7.90
C ARG A 358 -27.37 11.28 -7.46
N ILE A 359 -26.35 11.69 -8.20
CA ILE A 359 -25.79 13.04 -8.06
C ILE A 359 -26.95 13.99 -8.32
N ALA A 360 -27.42 14.69 -7.28
CA ALA A 360 -28.43 15.72 -7.45
C ALA A 360 -27.91 16.69 -8.51
N VAL A 361 -28.56 16.71 -9.67
CA VAL A 361 -28.38 17.77 -10.65
C VAL A 361 -29.05 18.99 -10.01
N ALA A 362 -28.37 19.60 -9.04
CA ALA A 362 -28.70 20.94 -8.63
C ALA A 362 -28.57 21.77 -9.92
N GLY A 363 -29.71 22.25 -10.39
CA GLY A 363 -29.81 23.09 -11.57
C GLY A 363 -28.83 24.24 -11.42
N ALA A 364 -28.03 24.45 -12.46
CA ALA A 364 -27.33 25.70 -12.62
C ALA A 364 -28.42 26.78 -12.81
N HIS A 365 -28.59 27.63 -11.81
CA HIS A 365 -29.08 28.99 -11.98
C HIS A 365 -27.94 29.93 -11.66
#